data_AF-A0D6B1-F1
#
_entry.id   AF-A0D6B1-F1
#
_cell.length_a   1.000
_cell.length_b   1.000
_cell.length_c   1.000
_cell.angle_alpha   90.00
_cell.angle_beta   90.00
_cell.angle_gamma   90.00
#
_symmetry.space_group_name_H-M   'P 1'
#
loop_
_entity.id
_entity.type
_entity.pdbx_description
1 polymer ?
#
loop_
_entity_poly.entity_id
_entity_poly.type
_entity_poly.pdbx_seq_one_letter_code
_entity_poly.pdbx_strand_id
1 'polypeptide(L)'
;MNLGEHILLSNGFSKIYEKPTTFPFTEELLEKLRFDCQENTIICLGGIKTIERNKLILCAIDFAQELFIITKDSLKSRKSQNADIFWYHYKNRCFGFSKNEKISASNATADENQIQAEYRFSVWLDGDIGFRIGNNKNLKFSNEFSYVIYKKY
;
A
#
# COMPACT_ATOMS: atom_id res chain seq x y z
N MET A 1 -2.58 13.12 -5.85
CA MET A 1 -4.02 13.38 -6.11
C MET A 1 -4.73 13.31 -4.77
N ASN A 2 -5.53 14.31 -4.42
CA ASN A 2 -6.31 14.31 -3.18
C ASN A 2 -7.64 13.60 -3.47
N LEU A 3 -7.69 12.28 -3.30
CA LEU A 3 -8.88 11.48 -3.54
C LEU A 3 -9.69 11.40 -2.24
N GLY A 4 -10.91 11.94 -2.24
CA GLY A 4 -11.83 11.77 -1.11
C GLY A 4 -12.39 10.34 -1.07
N GLU A 5 -12.59 9.80 0.12
CA GLU A 5 -13.19 8.47 0.29
C GLU A 5 -14.57 8.38 -0.38
N HIS A 6 -15.39 9.42 -0.28
CA HIS A 6 -16.70 9.50 -0.94
C HIS A 6 -16.61 9.26 -2.45
N ILE A 7 -15.52 9.68 -3.11
CA ILE A 7 -15.32 9.46 -4.55
C ILE A 7 -15.15 7.97 -4.82
N LEU A 8 -14.38 7.25 -4.01
CA LEU A 8 -14.25 5.80 -4.16
C LEU A 8 -15.60 5.09 -3.99
N LEU A 9 -16.31 5.44 -2.92
CA LEU A 9 -17.62 4.84 -2.62
C LEU A 9 -18.63 5.10 -3.74
N SER A 10 -18.71 6.34 -4.25
CA SER A 10 -19.58 6.68 -5.39
C SER A 10 -19.17 6.00 -6.69
N ASN A 11 -17.91 5.59 -6.83
CA ASN A 11 -17.42 4.82 -7.99
C ASN A 11 -17.56 3.30 -7.84
N GLY A 12 -18.27 2.83 -6.80
CA GLY A 12 -18.56 1.42 -6.57
C GLY A 12 -17.48 0.65 -5.82
N PHE A 13 -16.54 1.35 -5.17
CA PHE A 13 -15.62 0.69 -4.24
C PHE A 13 -16.27 0.49 -2.87
N SER A 14 -15.93 -0.61 -2.22
CA SER A 14 -16.29 -0.92 -0.83
C SER A 14 -15.03 -0.97 0.02
N LYS A 15 -15.04 -0.37 1.21
CA LYS A 15 -13.93 -0.49 2.17
C LYS A 15 -13.94 -1.88 2.79
N ILE A 16 -12.84 -2.61 2.66
CA ILE A 16 -12.71 -3.98 3.18
C ILE A 16 -11.65 -4.10 4.28
N TYR A 17 -10.83 -3.08 4.46
CA TYR A 17 -9.82 -3.02 5.52
C TYR A 17 -9.62 -1.58 5.99
N GLU A 18 -9.61 -1.40 7.30
CA GLU A 18 -9.16 -0.17 7.97
C GLU A 18 -8.54 -0.57 9.31
N LYS A 19 -7.24 -0.33 9.47
CA LYS A 19 -6.54 -0.54 10.73
C LYS A 19 -5.52 0.56 10.98
N PRO A 20 -5.30 0.97 12.24
CA PRO A 20 -4.23 1.89 12.59
C PRO A 20 -2.88 1.37 12.10
N THR A 21 -1.94 2.28 11.80
CA THR A 21 -0.58 1.89 11.39
C THR A 21 0.19 1.13 12.46
N THR A 22 -0.28 1.17 13.71
CA THR A 22 0.23 0.38 14.83
C THR A 22 -0.23 -1.08 14.83
N PHE A 23 -1.16 -1.46 13.94
CA PHE A 23 -1.58 -2.85 13.78
C PHE A 23 -0.69 -3.55 12.74
N PRO A 24 -0.32 -4.83 12.96
CA PRO A 24 0.45 -5.59 11.98
C PRO A 24 -0.27 -5.68 10.64
N PHE A 25 0.50 -5.47 9.57
CA PHE A 25 0.11 -5.81 8.20
C PHE A 25 0.85 -7.12 7.87
N THR A 26 0.12 -8.17 7.50
CA THR A 26 0.68 -9.54 7.45
C THR A 26 0.65 -10.13 6.05
N GLU A 27 1.50 -11.11 5.79
CA GLU A 27 1.44 -11.90 4.56
C GLU A 27 0.10 -12.68 4.48
N GLU A 28 -0.40 -13.17 5.62
CA GLU A 28 -1.70 -13.84 5.71
C GLU A 28 -2.86 -12.92 5.24
N LEU A 29 -2.82 -11.63 5.59
CA LEU A 29 -3.80 -10.66 5.11
C LEU A 29 -3.73 -10.51 3.59
N LEU A 30 -2.53 -10.40 3.01
CA LEU A 30 -2.35 -10.30 1.56
C LEU A 30 -2.86 -11.56 0.85
N GLU A 31 -2.55 -12.73 1.39
CA GLU A 31 -3.02 -14.01 0.85
C GLU A 31 -4.55 -14.11 0.88
N LYS A 32 -5.18 -13.78 2.00
CA LYS A 32 -6.65 -13.74 2.11
C LYS A 32 -7.26 -12.78 1.08
N LEU A 33 -6.71 -11.57 0.97
CA LEU A 33 -7.17 -10.60 -0.03
C LEU A 33 -7.04 -11.14 -1.45
N ARG A 34 -5.93 -11.81 -1.77
CA ARG A 34 -5.70 -12.43 -3.08
C ARG A 34 -6.76 -13.50 -3.37
N PHE A 35 -7.05 -14.38 -2.42
CA PHE A 35 -8.08 -15.43 -2.58
C PHE A 35 -9.48 -14.85 -2.79
N ASP A 36 -9.78 -13.71 -2.15
CA ASP A 36 -11.08 -13.06 -2.30
C ASP A 36 -11.23 -12.30 -3.63
N CYS A 37 -10.15 -12.07 -4.39
CA CYS A 37 -10.16 -11.28 -5.63
C CYS A 37 -10.39 -12.14 -6.89
N GLN A 38 -11.19 -11.61 -7.81
CA GLN A 38 -11.33 -12.11 -9.19
C GLN A 38 -10.32 -11.39 -10.12
N GLU A 39 -10.13 -11.90 -11.34
CA GLU A 39 -9.17 -11.33 -12.32
C GLU A 39 -9.41 -9.84 -12.61
N ASN A 40 -10.67 -9.42 -12.67
CA ASN A 40 -11.07 -8.04 -12.92
C ASN A 40 -11.20 -7.18 -11.65
N THR A 41 -10.90 -7.72 -10.47
CA THR A 41 -11.02 -6.96 -9.22
C THR A 41 -10.04 -5.79 -9.22
N ILE A 42 -10.53 -4.60 -8.87
CA ILE A 42 -9.74 -3.39 -8.70
C ILE A 42 -9.59 -3.12 -7.20
N ILE A 43 -8.35 -2.87 -6.79
CA ILE A 43 -7.99 -2.53 -5.41
C ILE A 43 -7.48 -1.11 -5.35
N CYS A 44 -7.95 -0.35 -4.36
CA CYS A 44 -7.34 0.89 -3.92
C CYS A 44 -6.67 0.66 -2.57
N LEU A 45 -5.34 0.68 -2.54
CA LEU A 45 -4.54 0.63 -1.31
C LEU A 45 -4.08 2.04 -0.94
N GLY A 46 -4.20 2.42 0.33
CA GLY A 46 -3.72 3.73 0.76
C GLY A 46 -3.64 3.93 2.26
N GLY A 47 -3.43 5.19 2.62
CA GLY A 47 -3.41 5.67 3.99
C GLY A 47 -4.30 6.89 4.20
N ILE A 48 -4.94 6.95 5.36
CA ILE A 48 -5.77 8.08 5.81
C ILE A 48 -5.22 8.65 7.11
N LYS A 49 -5.59 9.88 7.45
CA LYS A 49 -5.44 10.39 8.82
C LYS A 49 -6.63 9.94 9.66
N THR A 50 -6.40 9.48 10.88
CA THR A 50 -7.43 8.99 11.80
C THR A 50 -8.44 10.08 12.18
N ILE A 51 -8.01 11.35 12.21
CA ILE A 51 -8.86 12.51 12.53
C ILE A 51 -9.63 13.00 11.29
N GLU A 52 -9.07 12.83 10.09
CA GLU A 52 -9.67 13.25 8.81
C GLU A 52 -10.00 12.01 7.95
N ARG A 53 -10.81 11.10 8.49
CA ARG A 53 -11.00 9.75 7.90
C ARG A 53 -11.47 9.74 6.45
N ASN A 54 -12.15 10.79 6.02
CA ASN A 54 -12.73 10.92 4.68
C ASN A 54 -11.70 11.30 3.59
N LYS A 55 -10.43 11.49 3.95
CA LYS A 55 -9.40 11.98 3.03
C LYS A 55 -8.22 11.02 2.95
N LEU A 56 -8.00 10.47 1.75
CA LEU A 56 -6.80 9.71 1.46
C LEU A 56 -5.60 10.66 1.37
N ILE A 57 -4.59 10.39 2.17
CA ILE A 57 -3.30 11.08 2.11
C ILE A 57 -2.58 10.66 0.83
N LEU A 58 -2.58 9.35 0.61
CA LEU A 58 -1.94 8.69 -0.52
C LEU A 58 -2.67 7.39 -0.78
N CYS A 59 -2.89 7.09 -2.06
CA CYS A 59 -3.39 5.81 -2.50
C CYS A 59 -2.87 5.46 -3.88
N ALA A 60 -2.89 4.18 -4.21
CA ALA A 60 -2.73 3.66 -5.56
C ALA A 60 -3.91 2.74 -5.87
N ILE A 61 -4.37 2.80 -7.12
CA ILE A 61 -5.49 2.01 -7.63
C ILE A 61 -4.97 1.18 -8.79
N ASP A 62 -5.24 -0.12 -8.76
CA ASP A 62 -4.84 -1.04 -9.83
C ASP A 62 -5.66 -2.33 -9.77
N PHE A 63 -5.49 -3.20 -10.76
CA PHE A 63 -6.01 -4.56 -10.70
C PHE A 63 -5.32 -5.36 -9.60
N ALA A 64 -6.10 -6.15 -8.86
CA ALA A 64 -5.65 -6.99 -7.77
C ALA A 64 -4.46 -7.87 -8.17
N GLN A 65 -4.49 -8.43 -9.39
CA GLN A 65 -3.40 -9.26 -9.91
C GLN A 65 -2.06 -8.53 -9.99
N GLU A 66 -2.03 -7.21 -10.15
CA GLU A 66 -0.79 -6.43 -10.20
C GLU A 66 -0.16 -6.27 -8.81
N LEU A 67 -0.99 -6.16 -7.76
CA LEU A 67 -0.53 -5.93 -6.40
C LEU A 67 0.20 -7.15 -5.85
N PHE A 68 -0.35 -8.36 -6.06
CA PHE A 68 0.10 -9.57 -5.39
C PHE A 68 1.26 -10.31 -6.10
N ILE A 69 1.88 -9.71 -7.11
CA ILE A 69 3.03 -10.31 -7.79
C ILE A 69 4.28 -10.13 -6.93
N ILE A 70 4.84 -11.26 -6.50
CA ILE A 70 6.10 -11.30 -5.75
C ILE A 70 7.23 -10.68 -6.56
N THR A 71 7.89 -9.70 -5.96
CA THR A 71 9.04 -8.99 -6.52
C THR A 71 10.32 -9.74 -6.21
N LYS A 72 11.09 -10.06 -7.26
CA LYS A 72 12.32 -10.88 -7.14
C LYS A 72 13.59 -10.05 -6.98
N ASP A 73 13.62 -8.82 -7.50
CA ASP A 73 14.77 -7.93 -7.42
C ASP A 73 14.67 -7.04 -6.19
N SER A 74 15.58 -7.20 -5.22
CA SER A 74 15.60 -6.43 -3.98
C SER A 74 15.92 -4.93 -4.14
N LEU A 75 16.34 -4.50 -5.33
CA LEU A 75 16.69 -3.10 -5.62
C LEU A 75 15.68 -2.41 -6.55
N LYS A 76 14.68 -3.15 -7.02
CA LYS A 76 13.68 -2.67 -7.99
C LYS A 76 12.29 -3.15 -7.67
N SER A 77 11.34 -2.25 -7.83
CA SER A 77 9.92 -2.53 -7.84
C SER A 77 9.48 -2.87 -9.25
N ARG A 78 8.35 -3.56 -9.36
CA ARG A 78 7.78 -3.99 -10.63
C ARG A 78 6.84 -2.91 -11.17
N LYS A 79 7.03 -2.50 -12.42
CA LYS A 79 6.10 -1.60 -13.10
C LYS A 79 4.74 -2.28 -13.31
N SER A 80 3.65 -1.61 -12.92
CA SER A 80 2.29 -2.04 -13.26
C SER A 80 2.08 -2.01 -14.78
N GLN A 81 1.36 -2.99 -15.30
CA GLN A 81 0.95 -3.00 -16.71
C GLN A 81 -0.25 -2.08 -16.99
N ASN A 82 -1.00 -1.69 -15.95
CA ASN A 82 -2.28 -0.98 -16.10
C ASN A 82 -2.24 0.47 -15.58
N ALA A 83 -1.18 0.84 -14.87
CA ALA A 83 -1.06 2.16 -14.24
C ALA A 83 0.39 2.67 -14.19
N ASP A 84 0.54 3.99 -14.09
CA ASP A 84 1.84 4.63 -13.91
C ASP A 84 2.35 4.54 -12.46
N ILE A 85 2.45 3.32 -11.94
CA ILE A 85 2.88 3.01 -10.57
C ILE A 85 3.78 1.78 -10.57
N PHE A 86 4.63 1.68 -9.56
CA PHE A 86 5.48 0.51 -9.34
C PHE A 86 5.08 -0.16 -8.04
N TRP A 87 4.68 -1.43 -8.13
CA TRP A 87 4.32 -2.27 -7.00
C TRP A 87 5.53 -3.05 -6.53
N TYR A 88 5.59 -3.31 -5.23
CA TYR A 88 6.54 -4.25 -4.69
C TYR A 88 5.92 -5.10 -3.59
N HIS A 89 6.19 -6.38 -3.68
CA HIS A 89 5.82 -7.39 -2.71
C HIS A 89 7.02 -8.30 -2.49
N TYR A 90 7.80 -8.01 -1.46
CA TYR A 90 8.86 -8.89 -1.00
C TYR A 90 8.26 -9.77 0.08
N LYS A 91 7.95 -11.00 -0.30
CA LYS A 91 7.30 -12.00 0.56
C LYS A 91 7.93 -12.05 1.95
N ASN A 92 7.09 -12.02 3.00
CA ASN A 92 7.47 -12.03 4.42
C ASN A 92 8.41 -10.88 4.83
N ARG A 93 8.48 -9.80 4.06
CA ARG A 93 9.35 -8.66 4.34
C ARG A 93 8.61 -7.34 4.25
N CYS A 94 8.21 -6.92 3.05
CA CYS A 94 7.53 -5.65 2.89
C CYS A 94 6.66 -5.61 1.64
N PHE A 95 5.69 -4.70 1.67
CA PHE A 95 4.70 -4.49 0.62
C PHE A 95 4.45 -3.01 0.43
N GLY A 96 4.16 -2.60 -0.80
CA GLY A 96 3.76 -1.23 -1.06
C GLY A 96 3.87 -0.82 -2.52
N PHE A 97 3.88 0.50 -2.73
CA PHE A 97 3.99 1.09 -4.05
C PHE A 97 4.79 2.40 -4.04
N SER A 98 5.26 2.78 -5.22
CA SER A 98 6.03 3.99 -5.47
C SER A 98 5.75 4.51 -6.88
N LYS A 99 6.07 5.79 -7.13
CA LYS A 99 6.18 6.33 -8.49
C LYS A 99 7.52 6.01 -9.18
N ASN A 100 8.51 5.51 -8.43
CA ASN A 100 9.83 5.18 -8.94
C ASN A 100 10.11 3.69 -8.86
N GLU A 101 10.77 3.16 -9.89
CA GLU A 101 11.24 1.78 -9.95
C GLU A 101 12.24 1.46 -8.83
N LYS A 102 13.20 2.37 -8.59
CA LYS A 102 14.31 2.12 -7.67
C LYS A 102 13.84 2.16 -6.23
N ILE A 103 13.69 0.99 -5.63
CA ILE A 103 13.39 0.82 -4.22
C ILE A 103 14.47 -0.07 -3.60
N SER A 104 15.24 0.48 -2.65
CA SER A 104 16.17 -0.36 -1.87
C SER A 104 15.34 -1.08 -0.80
N ALA A 105 15.05 -2.35 -1.02
CA ALA A 105 14.53 -3.27 0.00
C ALA A 105 15.70 -4.07 0.58
N SER A 106 16.64 -3.38 1.23
CA SER A 106 17.70 -4.03 2.00
C SER A 106 17.09 -4.71 3.25
N ASN A 107 17.76 -5.71 3.82
CA ASN A 107 17.21 -6.54 4.91
C ASN A 107 16.80 -5.75 6.17
N ALA A 108 17.20 -4.47 6.29
CA ALA A 108 16.92 -3.64 7.46
C ALA A 108 15.93 -2.50 7.18
N THR A 109 15.78 -2.02 5.94
CA THR A 109 14.86 -0.93 5.64
C THR A 109 14.23 -1.10 4.26
N ALA A 110 12.92 -0.90 4.20
CA ALA A 110 12.23 -0.74 2.93
C ALA A 110 12.33 0.71 2.41
N ASP A 111 13.31 1.54 2.82
CA ASP A 111 13.29 2.99 2.51
C ASP A 111 14.64 3.74 2.53
N GLU A 112 15.66 3.25 1.84
CA GLU A 112 16.90 4.05 1.71
C GLU A 112 16.82 5.10 0.59
N ASN A 113 16.01 4.86 -0.45
CA ASN A 113 15.90 5.77 -1.58
C ASN A 113 14.84 6.86 -1.33
N GLN A 114 15.26 8.13 -1.39
CA GLN A 114 14.40 9.29 -1.10
C GLN A 114 13.81 9.98 -2.33
N ILE A 115 14.10 9.53 -3.55
CA ILE A 115 13.57 10.17 -4.77
C ILE A 115 12.04 9.96 -4.85
N GLN A 116 11.28 11.06 -4.99
CA GLN A 116 9.80 11.13 -4.98
C GLN A 116 9.14 10.37 -3.81
N ALA A 117 9.80 10.47 -2.67
CA ALA A 117 9.40 9.94 -1.38
C ALA A 117 7.90 10.21 -1.05
N GLU A 118 7.37 11.36 -1.45
CA GLU A 118 6.01 11.81 -1.18
C GLU A 118 4.92 10.93 -1.82
N TYR A 119 5.24 10.14 -2.85
CA TYR A 119 4.30 9.23 -3.52
C TYR A 119 4.55 7.76 -3.16
N ARG A 120 5.19 7.50 -2.02
CA ARG A 120 5.53 6.16 -1.57
C ARG A 120 4.64 5.68 -0.43
N PHE A 121 4.12 4.47 -0.57
CA PHE A 121 3.46 3.74 0.51
C PHE A 121 4.26 2.48 0.79
N SER A 122 4.50 2.18 2.06
CA SER A 122 5.26 0.98 2.42
C SER A 122 4.84 0.47 3.78
N VAL A 123 4.68 -0.85 3.87
CA VAL A 123 4.44 -1.59 5.11
C VAL A 123 5.43 -2.73 5.23
N TRP A 124 5.78 -3.06 6.46
CA TRP A 124 6.45 -4.32 6.78
C TRP A 124 5.41 -5.45 6.80
N LEU A 125 5.83 -6.66 6.43
CA LEU A 125 5.03 -7.87 6.52
C LEU A 125 5.61 -8.76 7.62
N ASP A 126 4.74 -9.23 8.52
CA ASP A 126 5.07 -10.20 9.58
C ASP A 126 6.26 -9.81 10.48
N GLY A 127 6.53 -8.51 10.61
CA GLY A 127 7.70 -7.96 11.31
C GLY A 127 7.38 -6.69 12.10
N ASP A 128 8.21 -5.65 11.94
CA ASP A 128 7.93 -4.32 12.52
C ASP A 128 6.59 -3.76 11.98
N ILE A 129 6.04 -2.74 12.62
CA ILE A 129 4.75 -2.13 12.24
C ILE A 129 4.97 -0.73 11.67
N GLY A 130 3.91 -0.10 11.16
CA GLY A 130 3.87 1.35 10.90
C GLY A 130 5.08 1.94 10.18
N PHE A 131 5.21 1.74 8.87
CA PHE A 131 6.40 2.20 8.17
C PHE A 131 6.22 3.57 7.49
N ARG A 132 5.49 3.64 6.37
CA ARG A 132 5.49 4.86 5.55
C ARG A 132 4.19 5.11 4.78
N ILE A 133 3.73 6.36 4.83
CA ILE A 133 2.65 6.91 3.96
C ILE A 133 3.09 8.29 3.46
N GLY A 134 3.53 8.37 2.21
CA GLY A 134 4.08 9.58 1.60
C GLY A 134 5.28 10.11 2.38
N ASN A 135 5.24 11.36 2.81
CA ASN A 135 6.30 11.97 3.62
C ASN A 135 6.28 11.57 5.10
N ASN A 136 5.24 10.88 5.55
CA ASN A 136 5.13 10.45 6.95
C ASN A 136 5.83 9.09 7.11
N LYS A 137 6.92 9.07 7.88
CA LYS A 137 7.76 7.90 8.15
C LYS A 137 7.66 7.49 9.62
N ASN A 138 8.15 6.29 9.96
CA ASN A 138 8.22 5.78 11.33
C ASN A 138 6.86 5.78 12.04
N LEU A 139 5.81 5.38 11.32
CA LEU A 139 4.42 5.37 11.80
C LEU A 139 4.13 4.33 12.89
N LYS A 140 5.13 3.55 13.33
CA LYS A 140 4.99 2.46 14.30
C LYS A 140 4.51 2.87 15.68
N PHE A 141 4.68 4.15 16.03
CA PHE A 141 4.19 4.73 17.28
C PHE A 141 3.10 5.80 17.05
N SER A 142 2.64 5.97 15.81
CA SER A 142 1.64 6.98 15.48
C SER A 142 0.26 6.34 15.42
N ASN A 143 -0.68 6.89 16.19
CA ASN A 143 -2.11 6.57 16.09
C ASN A 143 -2.84 7.54 15.14
N GLU A 144 -2.11 8.45 14.50
CA GLU A 144 -2.67 9.48 13.62
C GLU A 144 -3.02 8.96 12.23
N PHE A 145 -2.59 7.75 11.88
CA PHE A 145 -2.73 7.18 10.56
C PHE A 145 -3.35 5.78 10.60
N SER A 146 -4.09 5.46 9.56
CA SER A 146 -4.60 4.11 9.30
C SER A 146 -4.28 3.68 7.87
N TYR A 147 -3.98 2.40 7.72
CA TYR A 147 -3.97 1.72 6.42
C TYR A 147 -5.40 1.39 6.02
N VAL A 148 -5.71 1.58 4.75
CA VAL A 148 -7.04 1.31 4.18
C VAL A 148 -6.93 0.55 2.87
N ILE A 149 -7.89 -0.35 2.65
CA ILE A 149 -8.05 -1.09 1.40
C ILE A 149 -9.51 -0.99 0.99
N TYR A 150 -9.72 -0.55 -0.24
CA TYR A 150 -11.01 -0.58 -0.90
C TYR A 150 -10.96 -1.53 -2.09
N LYS A 151 -12.11 -2.13 -2.40
CA LYS A 151 -12.25 -3.14 -3.44
C LYS A 151 -13.47 -2.85 -4.31
N LYS A 152 -13.34 -3.07 -5.60
CA LYS A 152 -14.40 -3.00 -6.62
C LYS A 152 -14.29 -4.21 -7.55
N TYR A 153 -15.43 -4.75 -7.98
CA TYR A 153 -15.53 -5.76 -9.03
C TYR A 153 -15.88 -5.14 -10.38
#